data_AF-A0A1G1ZI96-F1
#
_entry.id   AF-A0A1G1ZI96-F1
#
_cell.length_a   1.000
_cell.length_b   1.000
_cell.length_c   1.000
_cell.angle_alpha   90.00
_cell.angle_beta   90.00
_cell.angle_gamma   90.00
#
_symmetry.space_group_name_H-M   'P 1'
#
loop_
_entity.id
_entity.type
_entity.pdbx_description
1 polymer ?
#
loop_
_entity_poly.entity_id
_entity_poly.type
_entity_poly.pdbx_seq_one_letter_code
_entity_poly.pdbx_strand_id
1 'polypeptide(L)' 'MTVVTILKETIKNQELVAIPRKEYEAFSRWQKMFKIFKPTAKDKAELKHARNDYKVGRFMTINELKRKLAGKN' A
#
# COMPACT_ATOMS: atom_id res chain seq x y z
N MET A 1 32.32 11.94 -22.05
CA MET A 1 30.97 11.84 -22.65
C MET A 1 30.55 10.38 -22.54
N THR A 2 29.49 10.08 -21.79
CA THR A 2 29.03 8.70 -21.59
C THR A 2 27.79 8.49 -22.44
N VAL A 3 27.88 7.61 -23.43
CA VAL A 3 26.76 7.25 -24.30
C VAL A 3 26.06 6.04 -23.69
N VAL A 4 24.76 6.18 -23.40
CA VAL A 4 23.92 5.09 -22.89
C VAL A 4 22.92 4.72 -24.00
N THR A 5 23.02 3.49 -24.49
CA THR A 5 22.13 2.98 -25.54
C THR A 5 21.00 2.18 -24.90
N ILE A 6 19.75 2.54 -25.23
CA ILE A 6 18.54 1.90 -24.70
C ILE A 6 17.70 1.43 -25.88
N LEU A 7 17.21 0.19 -25.83
CA LEU A 7 16.37 -0.37 -26.88
C LEU A 7 15.01 0.34 -26.89
N LYS A 8 14.56 0.80 -28.05
CA LYS A 8 13.27 1.52 -28.20
C LYS A 8 12.06 0.72 -27.68
N GLU A 9 12.12 -0.61 -27.77
CA GLU A 9 11.05 -1.51 -27.32
C GLU A 9 10.81 -1.41 -25.81
N THR A 10 11.85 -1.09 -25.03
CA THR A 10 11.78 -0.96 -23.58
C THR A 10 11.08 0.33 -23.12
N ILE A 11 10.86 1.28 -24.03
CA ILE A 11 10.40 2.66 -23.75
C ILE A 11 8.96 2.87 -24.27
N LYS A 12 8.31 1.83 -24.79
CA LYS A 12 7.08 1.93 -25.62
C LYS A 12 5.94 2.75 -25.02
N ASN A 13 5.90 2.98 -23.70
CA ASN A 13 4.93 3.85 -23.01
C ASN A 13 5.51 4.56 -21.77
N GLN A 14 6.82 4.85 -21.73
CA GLN A 14 7.46 5.44 -20.53
C GLN A 14 8.34 6.63 -20.88
N GLU A 15 8.33 7.65 -20.03
CA GLU A 15 9.29 8.75 -20.12
C GLU A 15 10.64 8.33 -19.53
N LEU A 16 11.73 8.66 -20.23
CA LEU A 16 13.08 8.37 -19.77
C LEU A 16 13.60 9.56 -18.95
N VAL A 17 13.97 9.32 -17.70
CA VAL A 17 14.59 10.34 -16.84
C VAL A 17 15.99 9.89 -16.43
N ALA A 18 16.98 10.74 -16.72
CA ALA A 18 18.35 10.52 -16.27
C ALA A 18 18.54 11.18 -14.90
N ILE A 19 18.99 10.39 -13.92
CA ILE A 19 19.30 10.89 -12.58
C ILE A 19 20.69 10.41 -12.13
N PRO A 20 21.42 11.20 -11.32
CA PRO A 20 22.67 10.78 -10.74
C PRO A 20 22.53 9.53 -9.87
N ARG A 21 23.51 8.62 -9.94
CA ARG A 21 23.50 7.35 -9.18
C ARG A 21 23.25 7.55 -7.68
N LYS A 22 23.89 8.56 -7.09
CA LYS A 22 23.77 8.87 -5.65
C LYS A 22 22.32 9.24 -5.27
N GLU A 23 21.62 9.95 -6.14
CA GLU A 23 20.22 10.36 -5.92
C GLU A 23 19.27 9.18 -6.09
N TYR A 24 19.48 8.33 -7.10
CA TYR A 24 18.72 7.08 -7.25
C TYR A 24 18.86 6.17 -6.02
N GLU A 25 20.08 6.00 -5.50
CA GLU A 25 20.33 5.19 -4.31
C GLU A 25 19.66 5.77 -3.06
N ALA A 26 19.64 7.10 -2.91
CA ALA A 26 18.93 7.78 -1.83
C ALA A 26 17.41 7.57 -1.95
N PHE A 27 16.84 7.72 -3.14
CA PHE A 27 15.41 7.50 -3.40
C PHE A 27 14.99 6.03 -3.18
N SER A 28 15.82 5.08 -3.61
CA SER A 28 15.56 3.65 -3.39
C SER A 28 15.56 3.28 -1.90
N ARG A 29 16.42 3.92 -1.09
CA ARG A 29 16.39 3.77 0.38
C ARG A 29 15.14 4.37 1.00
N TRP A 30 14.66 5.50 0.47
CA TRP A 30 13.37 6.10 0.86
C TRP A 30 12.17 5.20 0.54
N GLN A 31 12.13 4.56 -0.63
CA GLN A 31 11.09 3.57 -0.94
C GLN A 31 11.05 2.41 0.06
N LYS A 32 12.22 1.97 0.56
CA LYS A 32 12.31 0.94 1.61
C LYS A 32 11.87 1.43 3.00
N MET A 33 11.77 2.75 3.20
CA MET A 33 11.35 3.35 4.46
C MET A 33 9.83 3.30 4.66
N PHE A 34 9.07 3.26 3.55
CA PHE A 34 7.64 2.96 3.61
C PHE A 34 7.48 1.46 3.88
N LYS A 35 7.16 1.13 5.14
CA LYS A 35 6.69 -0.22 5.49
C LYS A 35 5.38 -0.46 4.75
N ILE A 36 5.46 -1.07 3.56
CA ILE A 36 4.29 -1.64 2.91
C ILE A 36 3.76 -2.68 3.87
N PHE A 37 2.57 -2.45 4.42
CA PHE A 37 1.91 -3.39 5.29
C PHE A 37 1.75 -4.72 4.54
N LYS A 38 2.48 -5.74 4.98
CA LYS A 38 2.36 -7.10 4.46
C LYS A 38 1.37 -7.84 5.37
N PRO A 39 0.11 -8.03 4.95
CA PRO A 39 -0.87 -8.71 5.78
C PRO A 39 -0.43 -10.15 6.04
N THR A 40 -0.51 -10.55 7.31
CA THR A 40 -0.31 -11.94 7.74
C THR A 40 -1.46 -12.82 7.25
N ALA A 41 -1.32 -14.15 7.38
CA ALA A 41 -2.40 -15.08 7.05
C ALA A 41 -3.66 -14.81 7.90
N LYS A 42 -3.47 -14.41 9.17
CA LYS A 42 -4.55 -14.03 10.07
C LYS A 42 -5.27 -12.77 9.59
N ASP A 43 -4.54 -11.73 9.22
CA ASP A 43 -5.14 -10.48 8.72
C ASP A 43 -5.99 -10.71 7.46
N LYS A 44 -5.53 -11.58 6.56
CA LYS A 44 -6.29 -11.97 5.36
C LYS A 44 -7.57 -12.72 5.72
N ALA A 45 -7.52 -13.61 6.72
CA ALA A 45 -8.69 -14.33 7.19
C ALA A 45 -9.71 -13.38 7.83
N GLU A 46 -9.26 -12.47 8.69
CA GLU A 46 -10.12 -11.46 9.32
C GLU A 46 -10.79 -10.56 8.29
N LEU A 47 -10.07 -10.11 7.25
CA LEU A 47 -10.67 -9.35 6.15
C LEU A 47 -11.73 -10.15 5.39
N LYS A 48 -11.53 -11.45 5.21
CA LYS A 48 -12.53 -12.34 4.59
C LYS A 48 -13.79 -12.44 5.47
N HIS A 49 -13.61 -12.61 6.78
CA HIS A 49 -14.71 -12.62 7.73
C HIS A 49 -15.47 -11.29 7.75
N ALA A 50 -14.76 -10.16 7.84
CA ALA A 50 -15.36 -8.83 7.82
C ALA A 50 -16.17 -8.57 6.54
N ARG A 51 -15.68 -9.01 5.38
CA ARG A 51 -16.43 -8.93 4.11
C ARG A 51 -17.72 -9.76 4.13
N ASN A 52 -17.69 -10.94 4.73
CA ASN A 52 -18.88 -11.78 4.86
C ASN A 52 -19.88 -11.17 5.84
N ASP A 53 -19.41 -10.69 6.99
CA ASP A 53 -20.23 -10.02 7.99
C ASP A 53 -20.91 -8.77 7.41
N TYR A 54 -20.18 -7.98 6.61
CA TYR A 54 -20.76 -6.84 5.90
C TYR A 54 -21.86 -7.24 4.92
N LYS A 55 -21.67 -8.32 4.14
CA LYS A 55 -22.67 -8.82 3.19
C LYS A 55 -23.98 -9.26 3.86
N VAL A 56 -23.89 -9.83 5.07
CA VAL A 56 -25.08 -10.29 5.82
C VAL A 56 -25.64 -9.20 6.75
N GLY A 57 -25.16 -7.96 6.64
CA GLY A 57 -25.62 -6.83 7.46
C GLY A 57 -25.13 -6.86 8.91
N ARG A 58 -24.15 -7.71 9.23
CA ARG A 58 -23.53 -7.80 10.55
C ARG A 58 -22.37 -6.82 10.65
N PHE A 59 -22.69 -5.53 10.72
CA PHE A 59 -21.70 -4.48 11.01
C PHE A 59 -22.23 -3.55 12.09
N MET A 60 -21.32 -2.81 12.71
CA MET A 60 -21.66 -1.82 13.72
C MET A 60 -21.43 -0.43 13.14
N THR A 61 -22.41 0.45 13.27
CA THR A 61 -22.25 1.85 12.88
C THR A 61 -21.39 2.60 13.89
N ILE A 62 -20.77 3.70 13.47
CA ILE A 62 -19.94 4.53 14.34
C ILE A 62 -20.73 5.03 15.57
N ASN A 63 -22.02 5.33 15.40
CA ASN A 63 -22.89 5.77 16.49
C ASN A 63 -23.15 4.66 17.52
N GLU A 64 -23.41 3.44 17.05
CA GLU A 64 -23.56 2.27 17.92
C GLU A 64 -22.27 1.93 18.65
N LEU A 65 -21.13 2.05 17.97
CA LEU A 65 -19.81 1.86 18.56
C LEU A 65 -19.55 2.87 19.67
N LYS A 66 -19.79 4.16 19.41
CA LYS A 66 -19.65 5.24 20.40
C LYS A 66 -20.55 5.00 21.62
N ARG A 67 -21.81 4.61 21.42
CA ARG A 67 -22.74 4.30 22.52
C ARG A 67 -22.27 3.12 23.38
N LYS A 68 -21.78 2.05 22.74
CA LYS A 68 -21.28 0.86 23.46
C LYS A 68 -19.97 1.12 24.22
N LEU A 69 -19.11 1.99 23.70
CA LEU A 69 -17.88 2.39 24.38
C LEU A 69 -18.15 3.40 25.51
N ALA A 70 -19.07 4.34 25.31
CA ALA A 70 -19.42 5.35 26.30
C ALA A 70 -20.18 4.77 27.52
N GLY A 71 -20.93 3.68 27.35
CA GLY A 71 -21.60 2.97 28.45
C GLY A 71 -20.69 2.04 29.25
N LYS A 72 -19.36 2.10 29.06
CA LYS A 72 -18.37 1.25 29.72
C LYS A 72 -17.40 2.02 30.63
N ASN A 73 -17.79 3.23 31.04
CA ASN A 73 -17.18 4.00 32.13
C ASN A 73 -18.14 4.08 33.31
#